data_AF-A0A4R4KIP5-F1
#
_entry.id   AF-A0A4R4KIP5-F1
#
_cell.length_a   1.000
_cell.length_b   1.000
_cell.length_c   1.000
_cell.angle_alpha   90.00
_cell.angle_beta   90.00
_cell.angle_gamma   90.00
#
_symmetry.space_group_name_H-M   'P 1'
#
loop_
_entity.id
_entity.type
_entity.pdbx_description
1 polymer ?
#
loop_
_entity_poly.entity_id
_entity_poly.type
_entity_poly.pdbx_seq_one_letter_code
_entity_poly.pdbx_strand_id
1 'polypeptide(L)'
;MTRYSLLLMLLVLGNMACDTLVNTIPESELPKTTSQLTLFSFISPQDTLIRVKVSQTRPLFGEVLTGSNLMIINGDTIYTGDALPKASVQISDGKTSAALTYVPQEELFAISTKQFPILAGKTYTLTVAEGNRRAEASCTIPENAVTIQKYTLDTLVVSNFGLRDSTLSLSFTWQDPGQQTNYYRVKAYELVEFSIVGFDDKNQSITESRQVGKFYFSWTGIANRTVLQSDGQLDGTVFLSPQGRKKLEVAQTFGFLNGSPITPKKPPVSFGISLLLLNTDAPYYLFHKSVQDARQDNPFSEPSLVYSNVTNGLGVFAGFNQSTLWIPSREK
;
A
#
# COMPACT_ATOMS: atom_id res chain seq x y z
N MET A 1 -5.99 -6.75 76.60
CA MET A 1 -6.51 -7.00 75.23
C MET A 1 -6.97 -5.74 74.48
N THR A 2 -6.62 -4.53 74.92
CA THR A 2 -7.22 -3.27 74.39
C THR A 2 -6.30 -2.42 73.51
N ARG A 3 -4.99 -2.72 73.40
CA ARG A 3 -4.04 -1.92 72.60
C ARG A 3 -3.85 -2.40 71.16
N TYR A 4 -3.95 -3.71 70.90
CA TYR A 4 -3.88 -4.25 69.52
C TYR A 4 -5.17 -4.05 68.73
N SER A 5 -6.30 -3.91 69.41
CA SER A 5 -7.60 -3.70 68.75
C SER A 5 -7.72 -2.32 68.08
N LEU A 6 -7.06 -1.29 68.64
CA LEU A 6 -7.05 0.05 68.03
C LEU A 6 -6.14 0.10 66.79
N LEU A 7 -5.01 -0.60 66.82
CA LEU A 7 -4.08 -0.64 65.69
C LEU A 7 -4.67 -1.43 64.50
N LEU A 8 -5.43 -2.50 64.78
CA LEU A 8 -6.15 -3.26 63.74
C LEU A 8 -7.28 -2.43 63.12
N MET A 9 -7.96 -1.60 63.91
CA MET A 9 -9.07 -0.76 63.43
C MET A 9 -8.59 0.40 62.54
N LEU A 10 -7.40 0.95 62.80
CA LEU A 10 -6.77 1.95 61.93
C LEU A 10 -6.22 1.37 60.62
N LEU A 11 -5.78 0.10 60.61
CA LEU A 11 -5.30 -0.56 59.39
C LEU A 11 -6.45 -0.92 58.42
N VAL A 12 -7.66 -1.14 58.95
CA VAL A 12 -8.85 -1.44 58.15
C VAL A 12 -9.45 -0.18 57.51
N LEU A 13 -9.31 0.99 58.15
CA LEU A 13 -9.79 2.27 57.60
C LEU A 13 -8.89 2.83 56.47
N GLY A 14 -7.64 2.36 56.34
CA GLY A 14 -6.72 2.78 55.27
C GLY A 14 -6.98 2.12 53.90
N ASN A 15 -7.90 1.16 53.81
CA ASN A 15 -8.20 0.44 52.56
C ASN A 15 -9.52 0.86 51.90
N MET A 16 -10.14 1.96 52.35
CA MET A 16 -11.34 2.54 51.73
C MET A 16 -11.00 3.77 50.86
N ALA A 17 -9.91 3.71 50.10
CA ALA A 17 -9.75 4.54 48.90
C ALA A 17 -10.25 3.71 47.70
N CYS A 18 -11.57 3.52 47.62
CA CYS A 18 -12.21 3.17 46.36
C CYS A 18 -12.21 4.43 45.50
N ASP A 19 -11.09 4.72 44.83
CA ASP A 19 -11.15 5.51 43.62
C ASP A 19 -12.01 4.70 42.65
N THR A 20 -13.25 5.14 42.45
CA THR A 20 -14.06 4.66 41.34
C THR A 20 -13.29 5.05 40.09
N LEU A 21 -12.62 4.09 39.46
CA LEU A 21 -12.12 4.23 38.10
C LEU A 21 -13.25 4.88 37.29
N VAL A 22 -12.99 6.07 36.75
CA VAL A 22 -13.88 6.74 35.81
C VAL A 22 -13.90 5.86 34.56
N ASN A 23 -14.75 4.84 34.56
CA ASN A 23 -14.78 3.81 33.53
C ASN A 23 -15.48 4.28 32.25
N THR A 24 -16.08 5.47 32.27
CA THR A 24 -16.85 6.01 31.16
C THR A 24 -16.81 7.53 31.20
N ILE A 25 -16.02 8.11 30.30
CA ILE A 25 -16.09 9.54 29.97
C ILE A 25 -17.40 9.73 29.17
N PRO A 26 -18.32 10.59 29.61
CA PRO A 26 -19.54 10.88 28.85
C PRO A 26 -19.19 11.34 27.43
N GLU A 27 -19.97 10.93 26.43
CA GLU A 27 -19.73 11.32 25.03
C GLU A 27 -19.69 12.85 24.85
N SER A 28 -20.43 13.59 25.67
CA SER A 28 -20.42 15.05 25.71
C SER A 28 -19.09 15.68 26.15
N GLU A 29 -18.26 14.92 26.86
CA GLU A 29 -16.93 15.32 27.34
C GLU A 29 -15.81 14.84 26.42
N LEU A 30 -16.11 13.98 25.45
CA LEU A 30 -15.13 13.60 24.43
C LEU A 30 -14.81 14.80 23.53
N PRO A 31 -13.54 14.97 23.10
CA PRO A 31 -13.18 16.00 22.15
C PRO A 31 -14.02 15.86 20.88
N LYS A 32 -14.79 16.89 20.52
CA LYS A 32 -15.56 16.93 19.27
C LYS A 32 -14.59 17.10 18.10
N THR A 33 -14.02 16.01 17.61
CA THR A 33 -13.21 16.04 16.39
C THR A 33 -14.12 16.11 15.18
N THR A 34 -13.96 17.15 14.36
CA THR A 34 -14.65 17.22 13.06
C THR A 34 -14.00 16.26 12.07
N SER A 35 -14.81 15.42 11.41
CA SER A 35 -14.34 14.47 10.40
C SER A 35 -13.77 15.22 9.19
N GLN A 36 -12.54 14.89 8.81
CA GLN A 36 -11.80 15.51 7.71
C GLN A 36 -11.94 14.65 6.45
N LEU A 37 -11.99 15.29 5.27
CA LEU A 37 -11.90 14.56 4.01
C LEU A 37 -10.54 13.90 3.87
N THR A 38 -10.52 12.69 3.31
CA THR A 38 -9.29 11.98 2.97
C THR A 38 -9.26 11.69 1.47
N LEU A 39 -8.11 11.88 0.84
CA LEU A 39 -7.91 11.56 -0.58
C LEU A 39 -6.61 10.79 -0.79
N PHE A 40 -6.66 9.79 -1.66
CA PHE A 40 -5.49 9.01 -2.06
C PHE A 40 -5.46 8.83 -3.57
N SER A 41 -4.39 9.28 -4.22
CA SER A 41 -4.19 9.13 -5.66
C SER A 41 -2.71 9.16 -6.03
N PHE A 42 -2.34 8.26 -6.95
CA PHE A 42 -1.01 8.18 -7.53
C PHE A 42 -1.16 8.19 -9.05
N ILE A 43 -0.55 9.16 -9.74
CA ILE A 43 -0.71 9.32 -11.19
C ILE A 43 0.61 9.19 -11.93
N SER A 44 0.52 8.67 -13.15
CA SER A 44 1.66 8.41 -14.02
C SER A 44 1.31 8.57 -15.50
N PRO A 45 2.22 9.05 -16.36
CA PRO A 45 2.01 9.05 -17.81
C PRO A 45 1.79 7.66 -18.41
N GLN A 46 2.26 6.60 -17.73
CA GLN A 46 2.13 5.22 -18.19
C GLN A 46 0.78 4.57 -17.77
N ASP A 47 -0.02 5.24 -16.94
CA ASP A 47 -1.31 4.72 -16.50
C ASP A 47 -2.42 4.96 -17.53
N THR A 48 -3.40 4.06 -17.59
CA THR A 48 -4.57 4.17 -18.48
C THR A 48 -5.78 4.84 -17.82
N LEU A 49 -5.77 4.91 -16.49
CA LEU A 49 -6.83 5.44 -15.65
C LEU A 49 -6.19 6.23 -14.49
N ILE A 50 -6.72 7.43 -14.25
CA ILE A 50 -6.48 8.17 -13.02
C ILE A 50 -7.49 7.65 -12.00
N ARG A 51 -7.02 7.27 -10.81
CA ARG A 51 -7.86 6.76 -9.71
C ARG A 51 -7.70 7.62 -8.48
N VAL A 52 -8.81 7.92 -7.82
CA VAL A 52 -8.85 8.70 -6.59
C VAL A 52 -9.78 8.01 -5.60
N LYS A 53 -9.24 7.54 -4.47
CA LYS A 53 -10.09 7.15 -3.33
C LYS A 53 -10.41 8.40 -2.53
N VAL A 54 -11.70 8.65 -2.31
CA VAL A 54 -12.19 9.71 -1.41
C VAL A 54 -12.92 9.06 -0.26
N SER A 55 -12.54 9.42 0.96
CA SER A 55 -13.14 8.95 2.21
C SER A 55 -13.12 10.06 3.25
N GLN A 56 -13.34 9.74 4.52
CA GLN A 56 -13.22 10.68 5.63
C GLN A 56 -12.59 10.03 6.86
N THR A 57 -11.97 10.83 7.71
CA THR A 57 -11.44 10.36 8.99
C THR A 57 -12.58 9.90 9.88
N ARG A 58 -12.37 8.78 10.58
CA ARG A 58 -13.24 8.31 11.64
C ARG A 58 -12.72 8.85 12.99
N PRO A 59 -13.58 9.40 13.87
CA PRO A 59 -13.19 9.75 15.23
C PRO A 59 -12.61 8.53 15.97
N LEU A 60 -11.63 8.75 16.84
CA LEU A 60 -11.03 7.69 17.66
C LEU A 60 -12.04 7.13 18.68
N PHE A 61 -13.00 7.95 19.09
CA PHE A 61 -14.03 7.60 20.06
C PHE A 61 -15.39 7.56 19.34
N GLY A 62 -16.07 6.41 19.37
CA GLY A 62 -17.33 6.15 18.68
C GLY A 62 -17.52 4.66 18.39
N GLU A 63 -18.65 4.28 17.76
CA GLU A 63 -18.85 2.88 17.32
C GLU A 63 -17.68 2.41 16.46
N VAL A 64 -17.01 1.35 16.91
CA VAL A 64 -16.00 0.64 16.13
C VAL A 64 -16.74 -0.11 15.01
N LEU A 65 -16.93 0.56 13.88
CA LEU A 65 -17.31 -0.12 12.65
C LEU A 65 -16.12 -1.00 12.24
N THR A 66 -16.29 -2.31 12.41
CA THR A 66 -15.30 -3.33 12.03
C THR A 66 -14.96 -3.18 10.54
N GLY A 67 -13.75 -2.72 10.23
CA GLY A 67 -13.23 -2.72 8.86
C GLY A 67 -12.50 -1.43 8.50
N SER A 68 -11.16 -1.48 8.52
CA SER A 68 -10.38 -0.65 7.61
C SER A 68 -10.55 -1.23 6.21
N ASN A 69 -10.99 -0.42 5.23
CA ASN A 69 -11.02 -0.88 3.85
C ASN A 69 -9.59 -0.87 3.33
N LEU A 70 -9.11 -2.05 2.93
CA LEU A 70 -7.83 -2.21 2.25
C LEU A 70 -8.08 -2.16 0.75
N MET A 71 -7.34 -1.31 0.05
CA MET A 71 -7.35 -1.26 -1.40
C MET A 71 -5.93 -1.29 -1.96
N ILE A 72 -5.80 -1.75 -3.20
CA ILE A 72 -4.53 -1.78 -3.92
C ILE A 72 -4.63 -0.81 -5.10
N ILE A 73 -3.88 0.30 -5.05
CA ILE A 73 -3.74 1.22 -6.19
C ILE A 73 -2.33 1.06 -6.75
N ASN A 74 -2.20 0.71 -8.04
CA ASN A 74 -0.91 0.54 -8.71
C ASN A 74 0.06 -0.41 -7.96
N GLY A 75 -0.48 -1.40 -7.24
CA GLY A 75 0.28 -2.34 -6.41
C GLY A 75 0.71 -1.79 -5.05
N ASP A 76 0.11 -0.68 -4.60
CA ASP A 76 0.34 -0.06 -3.30
C ASP A 76 -0.88 -0.25 -2.41
N THR A 77 -0.65 -0.78 -1.21
CA THR A 77 -1.71 -1.04 -0.22
C THR A 77 -2.05 0.24 0.53
N ILE A 78 -3.29 0.69 0.36
CA ILE A 78 -3.84 1.87 1.02
C ILE A 78 -4.92 1.41 1.99
N TYR A 79 -4.89 1.95 3.21
CA TYR A 79 -5.91 1.76 4.23
C TYR A 79 -6.75 3.02 4.29
N THR A 80 -8.05 2.86 4.11
CA THR A 80 -9.01 3.96 3.97
C THR A 80 -10.29 3.64 4.73
N GLY A 81 -11.07 4.67 5.05
CA GLY A 81 -12.45 4.50 5.46
C GLY A 81 -13.37 4.18 4.28
N ASP A 82 -14.68 4.27 4.52
CA ASP A 82 -15.71 4.06 3.50
C ASP A 82 -15.62 5.12 2.40
N ALA A 83 -15.94 4.71 1.18
CA ALA A 83 -15.99 5.65 0.06
C ALA A 83 -17.09 6.70 0.27
N LEU A 84 -16.83 7.91 -0.24
CA LEU A 84 -17.81 8.99 -0.30
C LEU A 84 -18.34 9.14 -1.74
N PRO A 85 -19.36 8.36 -2.16
CA PRO A 85 -19.84 8.32 -3.55
C PRO A 85 -20.48 9.63 -4.03
N LYS A 86 -20.87 10.53 -3.10
CA LYS A 86 -21.49 11.82 -3.40
C LYS A 86 -20.49 12.97 -3.50
N ALA A 87 -19.20 12.71 -3.26
CA ALA A 87 -18.17 13.73 -3.43
C ALA A 87 -18.02 14.15 -4.90
N SER A 88 -17.64 15.41 -5.12
CA SER A 88 -17.16 15.91 -6.39
C SER A 88 -15.65 15.81 -6.44
N VAL A 89 -15.09 15.28 -7.52
CA VAL A 89 -13.65 15.13 -7.72
C VAL A 89 -13.25 15.73 -9.06
N GLN A 90 -12.29 16.65 -9.05
CA GLN A 90 -11.76 17.30 -10.26
C GLN A 90 -10.24 17.26 -10.26
N ILE A 91 -9.65 17.03 -11.44
CA ILE A 91 -8.21 17.17 -11.69
C ILE A 91 -7.97 18.34 -12.66
N SER A 92 -6.89 19.08 -12.46
CA SER A 92 -6.47 20.18 -13.35
C SER A 92 -4.96 20.17 -13.59
N ASP A 93 -4.53 20.61 -14.77
CA ASP A 93 -3.11 20.88 -15.11
C ASP A 93 -2.79 22.40 -15.07
N GLY A 94 -3.69 23.20 -14.49
CA GLY A 94 -3.62 24.65 -14.45
C GLY A 94 -4.16 25.37 -15.70
N LYS A 95 -4.46 24.64 -16.78
CA LYS A 95 -5.07 25.20 -18.00
C LYS A 95 -6.43 24.59 -18.30
N THR A 96 -6.55 23.29 -18.10
CA THR A 96 -7.74 22.49 -18.33
C THR A 96 -8.09 21.72 -17.06
N SER A 97 -9.35 21.34 -16.94
CA SER A 97 -9.83 20.54 -15.81
C SER A 97 -10.79 19.45 -16.29
N ALA A 98 -10.83 18.33 -15.58
CA ALA A 98 -11.76 17.25 -15.83
C ALA A 98 -12.34 16.72 -14.51
N ALA A 99 -13.64 16.40 -14.52
CA ALA A 99 -14.30 15.72 -13.42
C ALA A 99 -14.11 14.21 -13.51
N LEU A 100 -13.87 13.56 -12.37
CA LEU A 100 -13.80 12.10 -12.27
C LEU A 100 -15.16 11.53 -11.88
N THR A 101 -15.46 10.34 -12.37
CA THR A 101 -16.74 9.66 -12.12
C THR A 101 -16.57 8.56 -11.07
N TYR A 102 -17.51 8.45 -10.13
CA TYR A 102 -17.50 7.37 -9.14
C TYR A 102 -17.75 6.01 -9.79
N VAL A 103 -16.93 5.01 -9.46
CA VAL A 103 -17.00 3.62 -9.92
C VAL A 103 -17.38 2.73 -8.73
N PRO A 104 -18.65 2.31 -8.60
CA PRO A 104 -19.13 1.59 -7.42
C PRO A 104 -18.39 0.28 -7.14
N GLN A 105 -18.02 -0.47 -8.18
CA GLN A 105 -17.35 -1.77 -8.05
C GLN A 105 -15.91 -1.65 -7.54
N GLU A 106 -15.26 -0.50 -7.76
CA GLU A 106 -13.90 -0.21 -7.28
C GLU A 106 -13.91 0.73 -6.05
N GLU A 107 -15.09 1.21 -5.65
CA GLU A 107 -15.30 2.18 -4.56
C GLU A 107 -14.38 3.42 -4.63
N LEU A 108 -14.15 3.94 -5.83
CA LEU A 108 -13.25 5.08 -6.10
C LEU A 108 -13.76 5.92 -7.27
N PHE A 109 -13.17 7.10 -7.44
CA PHE A 109 -13.40 7.96 -8.59
C PHE A 109 -12.34 7.71 -9.66
N ALA A 110 -12.75 7.64 -10.93
CA ALA A 110 -11.84 7.42 -12.03
C ALA A 110 -12.15 8.25 -13.29
N ILE A 111 -11.11 8.49 -14.08
CA ILE A 111 -11.20 9.02 -15.45
C ILE A 111 -10.11 8.37 -16.31
N SER A 112 -10.36 8.20 -17.61
CA SER A 112 -9.32 7.71 -18.53
C SER A 112 -8.27 8.77 -18.82
N THR A 113 -7.00 8.36 -18.85
CA THR A 113 -5.90 9.22 -19.31
C THR A 113 -6.01 9.57 -20.80
N LYS A 114 -6.87 8.89 -21.58
CA LYS A 114 -7.26 9.33 -22.93
C LYS A 114 -8.08 10.62 -22.92
N GLN A 115 -8.86 10.85 -21.87
CA GLN A 115 -9.70 12.05 -21.71
C GLN A 115 -8.93 13.18 -21.00
N PHE A 116 -8.04 12.82 -20.07
CA PHE A 116 -7.17 13.76 -19.37
C PHE A 116 -5.74 13.20 -19.28
N PRO A 117 -4.88 13.47 -20.28
CA PRO A 117 -3.53 12.93 -20.33
C PRO A 117 -2.63 13.44 -19.20
N ILE A 118 -1.87 12.51 -18.61
CA ILE A 118 -0.80 12.83 -17.66
C ILE A 118 0.52 12.88 -18.43
N LEU A 119 1.24 13.99 -18.29
CA LEU A 119 2.48 14.26 -19.02
C LEU A 119 3.63 14.49 -18.05
N ALA A 120 4.83 14.06 -18.45
CA ALA A 120 6.04 14.27 -17.67
C ALA A 120 6.35 15.77 -17.50
N GLY A 121 6.90 16.15 -16.34
CA GLY A 121 7.25 17.52 -15.99
C GLY A 121 6.05 18.43 -15.69
N LYS A 122 4.81 17.94 -15.80
CA LYS A 122 3.61 18.73 -15.49
C LYS A 122 3.21 18.62 -14.02
N THR A 123 2.68 19.71 -13.51
CA THR A 123 2.04 19.79 -12.20
C THR A 123 0.54 19.65 -12.35
N TYR A 124 -0.06 18.84 -11.47
CA TYR A 124 -1.49 18.61 -11.42
C TYR A 124 -2.03 18.96 -10.05
N THR A 125 -3.26 19.47 -10.01
CA THR A 125 -4.01 19.73 -8.79
C THR A 125 -5.26 18.88 -8.77
N LEU A 126 -5.52 18.22 -7.64
CA LEU A 126 -6.73 17.47 -7.38
C LEU A 126 -7.57 18.21 -6.36
N THR A 127 -8.84 18.46 -6.68
CA THR A 127 -9.82 19.07 -5.78
C THR A 127 -10.94 18.09 -5.48
N VAL A 128 -11.25 17.94 -4.20
CA VAL A 128 -12.37 17.13 -3.70
C VAL A 128 -13.31 18.01 -2.90
N ALA A 129 -14.62 17.88 -3.11
CA ALA A 129 -15.63 18.58 -2.32
C ALA A 129 -16.79 17.64 -1.94
N GLU A 130 -17.28 17.77 -0.72
CA GLU A 130 -18.50 17.09 -0.26
C GLU A 130 -19.26 17.97 0.72
N GLY A 131 -20.49 18.38 0.35
CA GLY A 131 -21.23 19.39 1.09
C GLY A 131 -20.44 20.69 1.18
N ASN A 132 -20.19 21.17 2.39
CA ASN A 132 -19.41 22.39 2.66
C ASN A 132 -17.91 22.13 2.84
N ARG A 133 -17.46 20.86 2.80
CA ARG A 133 -16.04 20.49 2.96
C ARG A 133 -15.35 20.51 1.59
N ARG A 134 -14.13 21.01 1.56
CA ARG A 134 -13.27 21.00 0.36
C ARG A 134 -11.84 20.68 0.76
N ALA A 135 -11.20 19.78 0.03
CA ALA A 135 -9.80 19.43 0.17
C ALA A 135 -9.08 19.54 -1.18
N GLU A 136 -7.80 19.86 -1.14
CA GLU A 136 -6.98 20.08 -2.33
C GLU A 136 -5.57 19.55 -2.14
N ALA A 137 -4.98 18.96 -3.17
CA ALA A 137 -3.60 18.51 -3.17
C ALA A 137 -2.97 18.70 -4.55
N SER A 138 -1.65 18.78 -4.62
CA SER A 138 -0.91 18.93 -5.89
C SER A 138 0.29 18.01 -5.95
N CYS A 139 0.60 17.53 -7.15
CA CYS A 139 1.81 16.76 -7.44
C CYS A 139 2.45 17.19 -8.76
N THR A 140 3.73 16.87 -8.94
CA THR A 140 4.46 17.16 -10.18
C THR A 140 5.07 15.87 -10.70
N ILE A 141 4.77 15.50 -11.94
CA ILE A 141 5.34 14.30 -12.54
C ILE A 141 6.82 14.53 -12.84
N PRO A 142 7.74 13.66 -12.38
CA PRO A 142 9.15 13.76 -12.74
C PRO A 142 9.35 13.77 -14.26
N GLU A 143 10.16 14.71 -14.73
CA GLU A 143 10.33 15.00 -16.17
C GLU A 143 10.93 13.82 -16.93
N ASN A 144 11.93 13.17 -16.36
CA ASN A 144 12.65 12.08 -17.02
C ASN A 144 12.30 10.73 -16.41
N ALA A 145 11.99 9.76 -17.28
CA ALA A 145 11.88 8.37 -16.91
C ALA A 145 13.30 7.80 -16.76
N VAL A 146 13.68 7.39 -15.56
CA VAL A 146 14.98 6.75 -15.31
C VAL A 146 14.89 5.29 -15.69
N THR A 147 15.88 4.78 -16.44
CA THR A 147 15.87 3.42 -16.98
C THR A 147 16.73 2.46 -16.16
N ILE A 148 16.29 1.20 -16.14
CA ILE A 148 17.06 0.10 -15.54
C ILE A 148 18.24 -0.23 -16.46
N GLN A 149 19.46 -0.27 -15.91
CA GLN A 149 20.69 -0.52 -16.67
C GLN A 149 21.11 -1.98 -16.69
N LYS A 150 21.15 -2.62 -15.52
CA LYS A 150 21.60 -4.00 -15.35
C LYS A 150 20.73 -4.70 -14.31
N TYR A 151 20.60 -6.02 -14.43
CA TYR A 151 19.92 -6.85 -13.44
C TYR A 151 20.69 -8.14 -13.17
N THR A 152 20.51 -8.70 -11.99
CA THR A 152 20.92 -10.05 -11.62
C THR A 152 19.67 -10.84 -11.22
N LEU A 153 19.46 -12.00 -11.81
CA LEU A 153 18.37 -12.90 -11.48
C LEU A 153 18.91 -14.30 -11.30
N ASP A 154 18.83 -14.81 -10.08
CA ASP A 154 19.34 -16.12 -9.69
C ASP A 154 18.24 -16.97 -9.05
N THR A 155 18.34 -18.29 -9.21
CA THR A 155 17.47 -19.25 -8.52
C THR A 155 18.25 -19.87 -7.36
N LEU A 156 17.76 -19.67 -6.14
CA LEU A 156 18.27 -20.29 -4.92
C LEU A 156 17.36 -21.45 -4.52
N VAL A 157 17.93 -22.64 -4.30
CA VAL A 157 17.19 -23.76 -3.71
C VAL A 157 17.39 -23.72 -2.20
N VAL A 158 16.34 -23.41 -1.46
CA VAL A 158 16.35 -23.41 0.01
C VAL A 158 15.74 -24.73 0.47
N SER A 159 16.49 -25.50 1.26
CA SER A 159 15.94 -26.66 1.95
C SER A 159 15.61 -26.28 3.39
N ASN A 160 14.36 -26.41 3.80
CA ASN A 160 13.96 -26.21 5.19
C ASN A 160 13.11 -27.40 5.66
N PHE A 161 13.56 -28.08 6.72
CA PHE A 161 12.91 -29.30 7.24
C PHE A 161 12.62 -30.38 6.17
N GLY A 162 13.51 -30.54 5.20
CA GLY A 162 13.38 -31.53 4.11
C GLY A 162 12.52 -31.09 2.92
N LEU A 163 11.79 -29.97 3.01
CA LEU A 163 11.09 -29.35 1.89
C LEU A 163 12.07 -28.51 1.07
N ARG A 164 12.13 -28.73 -0.24
CA ARG A 164 12.94 -27.94 -1.17
C ARG A 164 12.08 -26.87 -1.82
N ASP A 165 12.31 -25.62 -1.44
CA ASP A 165 11.68 -24.45 -2.04
C ASP A 165 12.67 -23.72 -2.93
N SER A 166 12.30 -23.53 -4.20
CA SER A 166 13.04 -22.66 -5.10
C SER A 166 12.60 -21.20 -4.89
N THR A 167 13.57 -20.34 -4.63
CA THR A 167 13.39 -18.90 -4.43
C THR A 167 14.17 -18.15 -5.50
N LEU A 168 13.51 -17.25 -6.23
CA LEU A 168 14.17 -16.29 -7.09
C LEU A 168 14.78 -15.17 -6.25
N SER A 169 16.00 -14.79 -6.59
CA SER A 169 16.72 -13.65 -6.03
C SER A 169 16.99 -12.65 -7.15
N LEU A 170 16.66 -11.38 -6.90
CA LEU A 170 16.67 -10.32 -7.90
C LEU A 170 17.36 -9.07 -7.34
N SER A 171 18.19 -8.42 -8.16
CA SER A 171 18.61 -7.04 -7.95
C SER A 171 18.79 -6.32 -9.28
N PHE A 172 18.72 -5.00 -9.31
CA PHE A 172 18.98 -4.21 -10.51
C PHE A 172 19.52 -2.81 -10.20
N THR A 173 20.20 -2.22 -11.18
CA THR A 173 20.84 -0.90 -11.08
C THR A 173 20.23 0.11 -12.04
N TRP A 174 20.32 1.38 -11.68
CA TRP A 174 19.96 2.51 -12.54
C TRP A 174 20.91 3.68 -12.29
N GLN A 175 20.98 4.59 -13.26
CA GLN A 175 21.78 5.80 -13.17
C GLN A 175 20.88 6.97 -12.78
N ASP A 176 21.23 7.63 -11.68
CA ASP A 176 20.58 8.85 -11.25
C ASP A 176 20.92 10.03 -12.21
N PRO A 177 19.92 10.80 -12.69
CA PRO A 177 20.17 12.04 -13.41
C PRO A 177 20.70 13.11 -12.46
N GLY A 178 21.88 13.66 -12.77
CA GLY A 178 22.52 14.66 -11.92
C GLY A 178 21.80 16.01 -11.85
N GLN A 179 22.18 16.83 -10.87
CA GLN A 179 21.77 18.22 -10.64
C GLN A 179 20.30 18.41 -10.25
N GLN A 180 19.63 17.35 -9.77
CA GLN A 180 18.25 17.40 -9.30
C GLN A 180 18.12 16.49 -8.08
N THR A 181 17.12 16.74 -7.22
CA THR A 181 16.78 15.77 -6.17
C THR A 181 15.73 14.81 -6.71
N ASN A 182 16.09 13.54 -6.76
CA ASN A 182 15.31 12.44 -7.31
C ASN A 182 14.93 11.46 -6.20
N TYR A 183 13.73 10.92 -6.35
CA TYR A 183 13.19 9.90 -5.46
C TYR A 183 12.80 8.68 -6.29
N TYR A 184 13.06 7.51 -5.73
CA TYR A 184 12.92 6.26 -6.43
C TYR A 184 12.09 5.27 -5.63
N ARG A 185 11.29 4.49 -6.36
CA ARG A 185 10.73 3.25 -5.86
C ARG A 185 11.01 2.07 -6.78
N VAL A 186 11.46 0.97 -6.19
CA VAL A 186 11.68 -0.30 -6.89
C VAL A 186 10.51 -1.24 -6.65
N LYS A 187 10.02 -1.87 -7.73
CA LYS A 187 9.00 -2.92 -7.67
C LYS A 187 9.36 -4.01 -8.69
N ALA A 188 8.88 -5.23 -8.45
CA ALA A 188 9.01 -6.32 -9.39
C ALA A 188 7.89 -7.33 -9.16
N TYR A 189 7.39 -7.93 -10.23
CA TYR A 189 6.43 -9.03 -10.15
C TYR A 189 6.69 -10.05 -11.24
N GLU A 190 6.38 -11.30 -10.93
CA GLU A 190 6.25 -12.36 -11.92
C GLU A 190 4.82 -12.37 -12.45
N LEU A 191 4.66 -12.48 -13.77
CA LEU A 191 3.36 -12.69 -14.40
C LEU A 191 3.17 -14.19 -14.59
N VAL A 192 2.17 -14.74 -13.91
CA VAL A 192 1.95 -16.20 -13.84
C VAL A 192 0.51 -16.51 -14.22
N GLU A 193 0.35 -17.50 -15.08
CA GLU A 193 -0.93 -18.17 -15.27
C GLU A 193 -1.07 -19.30 -14.23
N PHE A 194 -2.16 -19.30 -13.46
CA PHE A 194 -2.43 -20.29 -12.42
C PHE A 194 -3.90 -20.69 -12.43
N SER A 195 -4.21 -21.80 -11.76
CA SER A 195 -5.58 -22.30 -11.67
C SER A 195 -6.25 -21.82 -10.39
N ILE A 196 -7.48 -21.34 -10.50
CA ILE A 196 -8.42 -21.22 -9.38
C ILE A 196 -9.37 -22.41 -9.46
N VAL A 197 -9.47 -23.13 -8.34
CA VAL A 197 -10.30 -24.31 -8.22
C VAL A 197 -11.54 -23.96 -7.40
N GLY A 198 -12.72 -24.08 -8.01
CA GLY A 198 -14.00 -23.96 -7.33
C GLY A 198 -14.54 -25.34 -6.97
N PHE A 199 -15.15 -25.45 -5.78
CA PHE A 199 -15.83 -26.66 -5.35
C PHE A 199 -17.34 -26.45 -5.33
N ASP A 200 -18.07 -27.36 -5.98
CA ASP A 200 -19.52 -27.45 -5.87
C ASP A 200 -19.89 -28.57 -4.89
N ASP A 201 -20.22 -28.16 -3.66
CA ASP A 201 -20.62 -29.07 -2.58
C ASP A 201 -21.81 -29.97 -2.97
N LYS A 202 -22.75 -29.47 -3.78
CA LYS A 202 -23.99 -30.17 -4.10
C LYS A 202 -23.78 -31.31 -5.08
N ASN A 203 -22.94 -31.07 -6.09
CA ASN A 203 -22.60 -32.06 -7.10
C ASN A 203 -21.30 -32.81 -6.80
N GLN A 204 -20.66 -32.51 -5.66
CA GLN A 204 -19.31 -32.98 -5.29
C GLN A 204 -18.32 -32.87 -6.45
N SER A 205 -18.36 -31.75 -7.17
CA SER A 205 -17.61 -31.57 -8.40
C SER A 205 -16.61 -30.42 -8.29
N ILE A 206 -15.55 -30.51 -9.09
CA ILE A 206 -14.48 -29.52 -9.11
C ILE A 206 -14.53 -28.79 -10.45
N THR A 207 -14.50 -27.46 -10.38
CA THR A 207 -14.32 -26.60 -11.55
C THR A 207 -12.93 -25.97 -11.50
N GLU A 208 -12.25 -25.89 -12.63
CA GLU A 208 -10.93 -25.29 -12.74
C GLU A 208 -10.98 -24.16 -13.78
N SER A 209 -10.57 -22.96 -13.37
CA SER A 209 -10.44 -21.80 -14.26
C SER A 209 -9.00 -21.28 -14.25
N ARG A 210 -8.45 -20.97 -15.42
CA ARG A 210 -7.12 -20.37 -15.54
C ARG A 210 -7.22 -18.86 -15.42
N GLN A 211 -6.36 -18.29 -14.58
CA GLN A 211 -6.26 -16.87 -14.31
C GLN A 211 -4.82 -16.42 -14.49
N VAL A 212 -4.63 -15.16 -14.88
CA VAL A 212 -3.30 -14.54 -14.94
C VAL A 212 -3.19 -13.55 -13.79
N GLY A 213 -2.14 -13.71 -12.98
CA GLY A 213 -1.89 -12.88 -11.80
C GLY A 213 -0.49 -12.32 -11.77
N LYS A 214 -0.34 -11.21 -11.02
CA LYS A 214 0.95 -10.62 -10.68
C LYS A 214 1.35 -11.07 -9.29
N PHE A 215 2.49 -11.75 -9.19
CA PHE A 215 3.03 -12.22 -7.92
C PHE A 215 4.29 -11.43 -7.61
N TYR A 216 4.21 -10.54 -6.60
CA TYR A 216 5.23 -9.54 -6.32
C TYR A 216 6.43 -10.13 -5.57
N PHE A 217 7.61 -9.58 -5.85
CA PHE A 217 8.81 -9.83 -5.05
C PHE A 217 8.69 -9.15 -3.68
N SER A 218 9.11 -9.85 -2.63
CA SER A 218 9.37 -9.25 -1.33
C SER A 218 10.78 -8.69 -1.32
N TRP A 219 11.00 -7.58 -0.63
CA TRP A 219 12.29 -6.90 -0.63
C TRP A 219 12.87 -6.97 0.77
N THR A 220 14.01 -7.62 0.92
CA THR A 220 14.75 -7.61 2.19
C THR A 220 15.58 -6.34 2.22
N GLY A 221 15.07 -5.32 2.93
CA GLY A 221 15.88 -4.15 3.25
C GLY A 221 17.03 -4.54 4.17
N ILE A 222 18.22 -4.03 3.90
CA ILE A 222 19.31 -3.97 4.88
C ILE A 222 19.34 -2.52 5.35
N ALA A 223 19.67 -2.27 6.62
CA ALA A 223 19.52 -1.01 7.37
C ALA A 223 19.56 0.35 6.59
N ASN A 224 20.27 0.45 5.45
CA ASN A 224 20.38 1.68 4.65
C ASN A 224 19.84 1.57 3.19
N ARG A 225 19.23 0.47 2.77
CA ARG A 225 18.66 0.27 1.43
C ARG A 225 17.29 -0.35 1.52
N THR A 226 16.26 0.47 1.27
CA THR A 226 14.87 0.02 1.20
C THR A 226 14.37 0.13 -0.25
N VAL A 227 13.11 -0.25 -0.46
CA VAL A 227 12.45 -0.08 -1.76
C VAL A 227 12.23 1.37 -2.14
N LEU A 228 12.34 2.30 -1.19
CA LEU A 228 12.25 3.74 -1.36
C LEU A 228 13.65 4.34 -1.20
N GLN A 229 14.17 4.98 -2.22
CA GLN A 229 15.51 5.60 -2.19
C GLN A 229 15.41 7.07 -2.61
N SER A 230 16.27 7.92 -2.05
CA SER A 230 16.47 9.29 -2.53
C SER A 230 17.93 9.44 -2.92
N ASP A 231 18.23 10.32 -3.87
CA ASP A 231 19.61 10.64 -4.18
C ASP A 231 20.31 11.40 -3.06
N GLY A 232 19.67 12.39 -2.43
CA GLY A 232 20.24 13.12 -1.30
C GLY A 232 21.63 13.70 -1.64
N GLN A 233 22.70 13.11 -1.09
CA GLN A 233 24.10 13.49 -1.38
C GLN A 233 24.78 12.59 -2.43
N LEU A 234 24.01 11.76 -3.13
CA LEU A 234 24.44 10.75 -4.11
C LEU A 234 24.07 11.16 -5.54
N ASP A 235 24.02 12.47 -5.80
CA ASP A 235 23.67 13.05 -7.10
C ASP A 235 24.54 12.49 -8.24
N GLY A 236 23.90 12.02 -9.31
CA GLY A 236 24.58 11.46 -10.47
C GLY A 236 25.26 10.11 -10.24
N THR A 237 24.96 9.41 -9.14
CA THR A 237 25.55 8.08 -8.86
C THR A 237 24.74 6.93 -9.44
N VAL A 238 25.35 5.74 -9.46
CA VAL A 238 24.65 4.50 -9.80
C VAL A 238 23.98 3.92 -8.55
N PHE A 239 22.68 3.76 -8.63
CA PHE A 239 21.86 3.14 -7.59
C PHE A 239 21.78 1.62 -7.77
N LEU A 240 21.60 0.92 -6.65
CA LEU A 240 21.33 -0.52 -6.61
C LEU A 240 20.08 -0.77 -5.77
N SER A 241 19.17 -1.59 -6.30
CA SER A 241 17.98 -2.03 -5.55
C SER A 241 18.38 -2.83 -4.30
N PRO A 242 17.52 -2.89 -3.25
CA PRO A 242 17.63 -3.97 -2.27
C PRO A 242 17.49 -5.34 -2.95
N GLN A 243 17.82 -6.41 -2.23
CA GLN A 243 17.62 -7.76 -2.75
C GLN A 243 16.12 -8.11 -2.71
N GLY A 244 15.55 -8.35 -3.88
CA GLY A 244 14.22 -8.90 -4.05
C GLY A 244 14.27 -10.43 -3.95
N ARG A 245 13.29 -11.03 -3.25
CA ARG A 245 13.10 -12.47 -3.15
C ARG A 245 11.67 -12.84 -3.49
N LYS A 246 11.49 -13.99 -4.14
CA LYS A 246 10.16 -14.52 -4.43
C LYS A 246 10.21 -16.04 -4.46
N LYS A 247 9.31 -16.73 -3.76
CA LYS A 247 9.15 -18.17 -3.93
C LYS A 247 8.56 -18.46 -5.32
N LEU A 248 8.98 -19.55 -5.96
CA LEU A 248 8.35 -19.99 -7.19
C LEU A 248 6.92 -20.46 -6.90
N GLU A 249 6.00 -20.16 -7.82
CA GLU A 249 4.64 -20.64 -7.72
C GLU A 249 4.60 -22.15 -7.94
N VAL A 250 3.99 -22.86 -6.99
CA VAL A 250 3.77 -24.32 -7.06
C VAL A 250 2.27 -24.61 -7.07
N ALA A 251 1.88 -25.79 -7.55
CA ALA A 251 0.48 -26.20 -7.52
C ALA A 251 -0.02 -26.24 -6.07
N GLN A 252 -1.02 -25.43 -5.75
CA GLN A 252 -1.61 -25.37 -4.41
C GLN A 252 -2.67 -26.46 -4.22
N THR A 253 -2.83 -26.93 -2.98
CA THR A 253 -3.97 -27.79 -2.61
C THR A 253 -5.11 -26.91 -2.15
N PHE A 254 -6.28 -27.01 -2.80
CA PHE A 254 -7.44 -26.14 -2.54
C PHE A 254 -8.43 -26.73 -1.53
N GLY A 255 -8.30 -28.02 -1.23
CA GLY A 255 -9.17 -28.72 -0.29
C GLY A 255 -8.95 -30.22 -0.37
N PHE A 256 -9.86 -30.98 0.25
CA PHE A 256 -9.87 -32.43 0.21
C PHE A 256 -11.25 -32.94 -0.17
N LEU A 257 -11.31 -33.91 -1.07
CA LEU A 257 -12.53 -34.64 -1.42
C LEU A 257 -12.33 -36.11 -1.07
N ASN A 258 -13.14 -36.64 -0.17
CA ASN A 258 -13.05 -38.02 0.32
C ASN A 258 -11.62 -38.40 0.78
N GLY A 259 -10.95 -37.48 1.48
CA GLY A 259 -9.58 -37.65 1.97
C GLY A 259 -8.47 -37.47 0.92
N SER A 260 -8.82 -37.25 -0.35
CA SER A 260 -7.85 -36.98 -1.42
C SER A 260 -7.66 -35.47 -1.62
N PRO A 261 -6.41 -34.96 -1.72
CA PRO A 261 -6.17 -33.54 -1.96
C PRO A 261 -6.67 -33.13 -3.35
N ILE A 262 -7.30 -31.97 -3.42
CA ILE A 262 -7.73 -31.36 -4.66
C ILE A 262 -6.63 -30.40 -5.13
N THR A 263 -5.93 -30.79 -6.19
CA THR A 263 -4.88 -29.99 -6.83
C THR A 263 -5.26 -29.61 -8.25
N PRO A 264 -4.80 -28.45 -8.77
CA PRO A 264 -4.92 -28.10 -10.18
C PRO A 264 -4.41 -29.20 -11.11
N LYS A 265 -5.10 -29.42 -12.24
CA LYS A 265 -4.63 -30.36 -13.26
C LYS A 265 -3.37 -29.85 -13.97
N LYS A 266 -3.22 -28.52 -14.07
CA LYS A 266 -2.08 -27.86 -14.71
C LYS A 266 -1.28 -27.06 -13.68
N PRO A 267 0.06 -27.18 -13.67
CA PRO A 267 0.89 -26.37 -12.80
C PRO A 267 0.80 -24.87 -13.18
N PRO A 268 1.24 -23.96 -12.30
CA PRO A 268 1.44 -22.56 -12.67
C PRO A 268 2.46 -22.44 -13.81
N VAL A 269 2.21 -21.50 -14.73
CA VAL A 269 3.08 -21.21 -15.88
C VAL A 269 3.53 -19.77 -15.76
N SER A 270 4.84 -19.58 -15.62
CA SER A 270 5.46 -18.25 -15.62
C SER A 270 5.56 -17.72 -17.05
N PHE A 271 5.04 -16.52 -17.30
CA PHE A 271 5.28 -15.81 -18.55
C PHE A 271 6.60 -15.03 -18.51
N GLY A 272 7.04 -14.61 -17.32
CA GLY A 272 8.25 -13.81 -17.13
C GLY A 272 8.12 -12.85 -15.95
N ILE A 273 9.15 -12.02 -15.79
CA ILE A 273 9.33 -11.11 -14.67
C ILE A 273 9.40 -9.68 -15.19
N SER A 274 8.58 -8.80 -14.63
CA SER A 274 8.64 -7.36 -14.86
C SER A 274 9.43 -6.70 -13.73
N LEU A 275 10.50 -5.98 -14.09
CA LEU A 275 11.20 -5.05 -13.21
C LEU A 275 10.63 -3.65 -13.42
N LEU A 276 10.32 -2.93 -12.33
CA LEU A 276 9.73 -1.60 -12.39
C LEU A 276 10.58 -0.64 -11.56
N LEU A 277 11.00 0.44 -12.19
CA LEU A 277 11.64 1.57 -11.53
C LEU A 277 10.74 2.79 -11.69
N LEU A 278 10.28 3.32 -10.57
CA LEU A 278 9.50 4.55 -10.52
C LEU A 278 10.45 5.67 -10.10
N ASN A 279 10.61 6.68 -10.95
CA ASN A 279 11.10 7.99 -10.54
C ASN A 279 9.89 8.78 -10.04
N THR A 280 9.90 9.21 -8.78
CA THR A 280 8.72 9.74 -8.08
C THR A 280 8.92 11.17 -7.65
N ASP A 281 7.82 11.88 -7.44
CA ASP A 281 7.88 13.15 -6.73
C ASP A 281 8.14 12.95 -5.23
N ALA A 282 8.40 14.07 -4.54
CA ALA A 282 8.62 14.05 -3.11
C ALA A 282 7.38 13.57 -2.32
N PRO A 283 6.13 14.03 -2.60
CA PRO A 283 4.94 13.51 -1.94
C PRO A 283 4.81 11.98 -1.96
N TYR A 284 5.10 11.34 -3.10
CA TYR A 284 5.04 9.88 -3.22
C TYR A 284 6.02 9.20 -2.25
N TYR A 285 7.28 9.67 -2.25
CA TYR A 285 8.35 9.13 -1.42
C TYR A 285 8.05 9.35 0.07
N LEU A 286 7.73 10.58 0.46
CA LEU A 286 7.49 10.97 1.84
C LEU A 286 6.28 10.24 2.43
N PHE A 287 5.19 10.11 1.66
CA PHE A 287 4.02 9.35 2.08
C PHE A 287 4.39 7.90 2.39
N HIS A 288 4.94 7.17 1.42
CA HIS A 288 5.22 5.76 1.60
C HIS A 288 6.28 5.49 2.68
N LYS A 289 7.28 6.38 2.80
CA LYS A 289 8.28 6.30 3.87
C LYS A 289 7.64 6.49 5.24
N SER A 290 6.82 7.52 5.41
CA SER A 290 6.12 7.75 6.69
C SER A 290 5.16 6.62 7.07
N VAL A 291 4.51 5.97 6.08
CA VAL A 291 3.68 4.77 6.31
C VAL A 291 4.54 3.58 6.73
N GLN A 292 5.72 3.39 6.14
CA GLN A 292 6.64 2.32 6.55
C GLN A 292 7.15 2.55 7.97
N ASP A 293 7.49 3.80 8.31
CA ASP A 293 8.00 4.17 9.63
C ASP A 293 6.90 4.06 10.70
N ALA A 294 5.66 4.44 10.40
CA ALA A 294 4.51 4.31 11.30
C ALA A 294 4.10 2.86 11.59
N ARG A 295 4.53 1.92 10.75
CA ARG A 295 4.24 0.48 10.88
C ARG A 295 5.37 -0.31 11.55
N GLN A 296 6.41 0.37 12.07
CA GLN A 296 7.42 -0.36 12.82
C GLN A 296 6.76 -0.99 14.05
N ASP A 297 6.88 -2.31 14.18
CA ASP A 297 6.40 -3.12 15.31
C ASP A 297 7.27 -2.85 16.56
N ASN A 298 7.29 -1.60 17.00
CA ASN A 298 7.92 -1.20 18.24
C ASN A 298 6.80 -0.79 19.23
N PRO A 299 6.46 -1.64 20.21
CA PRO A 299 5.40 -1.34 21.17
C PRO A 299 5.74 -0.16 22.11
N PHE A 300 6.93 0.42 21.98
CA PHE A 300 7.40 1.58 22.73
C PHE A 300 7.68 2.81 21.85
N SER A 301 7.45 2.75 20.53
CA SER A 301 7.55 3.94 19.69
C SER A 301 6.26 4.75 19.77
N GLU A 302 6.39 6.06 19.94
CA GLU A 302 5.26 6.97 19.80
C GLU A 302 4.65 6.86 18.39
N PRO A 303 3.33 7.03 18.25
CA PRO A 303 2.69 7.07 16.93
C PRO A 303 3.33 8.16 16.06
N SER A 304 3.90 7.78 14.92
CA SER A 304 4.42 8.76 13.96
C SER A 304 3.30 9.27 13.05
N LEU A 305 3.34 10.58 12.76
CA LEU A 305 2.40 11.17 11.81
C LEU A 305 2.70 10.67 10.39
N VAL A 306 1.66 10.16 9.72
CA VAL A 306 1.72 9.86 8.29
C VAL A 306 1.72 11.16 7.51
N TYR A 307 2.64 11.30 6.56
CA TYR A 307 2.76 12.46 5.71
C TYR A 307 1.47 12.73 4.94
N SER A 308 1.13 14.01 4.77
CA SER A 308 0.02 14.46 3.95
C SER A 308 0.40 15.72 3.19
N ASN A 309 0.07 15.78 1.90
CA ASN A 309 0.14 17.01 1.09
C ASN A 309 -1.25 17.58 0.77
N VAL A 310 -2.28 17.14 1.50
CA VAL A 310 -3.67 17.56 1.32
C VAL A 310 -3.95 18.75 2.23
N THR A 311 -4.39 19.85 1.64
CA THR A 311 -4.87 21.04 2.36
C THR A 311 -6.35 20.86 2.69
N ASN A 312 -6.77 21.22 3.91
CA ASN A 312 -8.13 21.04 4.43
C ASN A 312 -8.65 19.58 4.41
N GLY A 313 -7.72 18.63 4.54
CA GLY A 313 -7.99 17.19 4.60
C GLY A 313 -6.71 16.41 4.91
N LEU A 314 -6.74 15.10 4.73
CA LEU A 314 -5.58 14.22 4.89
C LEU A 314 -5.40 13.30 3.68
N GLY A 315 -4.20 12.72 3.54
CA GLY A 315 -3.89 11.71 2.54
C GLY A 315 -2.81 12.18 1.57
N VAL A 316 -2.81 11.66 0.36
CA VAL A 316 -1.74 11.96 -0.60
C VAL A 316 -2.26 12.03 -2.03
N PHE A 317 -1.81 13.06 -2.74
CA PHE A 317 -1.82 13.09 -4.20
C PHE A 317 -0.39 13.19 -4.69
N ALA A 318 0.07 12.21 -5.46
CA ALA A 318 1.47 12.14 -5.85
C ALA A 318 1.66 11.60 -7.26
N GLY A 319 2.82 11.91 -7.84
CA GLY A 319 3.16 11.63 -9.23
C GLY A 319 4.41 10.77 -9.39
N PHE A 320 4.46 9.95 -10.43
CA PHE A 320 5.67 9.23 -10.81
C PHE A 320 5.76 8.95 -12.30
N ASN A 321 6.99 8.76 -12.77
CA ASN A 321 7.33 8.30 -14.10
C ASN A 321 7.94 6.90 -13.99
N GLN A 322 7.44 5.95 -14.77
CA GLN A 322 7.79 4.53 -14.64
C GLN A 322 8.58 4.04 -15.85
N SER A 323 9.69 3.34 -15.59
CA SER A 323 10.32 2.45 -16.56
C SER A 323 10.07 0.98 -16.21
N THR A 324 10.06 0.13 -17.23
CA THR A 324 9.83 -1.31 -17.07
C THR A 324 10.81 -2.10 -17.92
N LEU A 325 11.40 -3.14 -17.34
CA LEU A 325 12.22 -4.11 -18.05
C LEU A 325 11.58 -5.49 -17.91
N TRP A 326 11.26 -6.11 -19.05
CA TRP A 326 10.66 -7.44 -19.12
C TRP A 326 11.72 -8.53 -19.31
N ILE A 327 11.69 -9.54 -18.45
CA ILE A 327 12.54 -10.73 -18.54
C ILE A 327 11.62 -11.90 -18.88
N PRO A 328 11.59 -12.38 -20.13
CA PRO A 328 10.73 -13.51 -20.50
C PRO A 328 11.13 -14.77 -19.73
N SER A 329 10.16 -15.62 -19.41
CA SER A 329 10.50 -16.95 -18.91
C SER A 329 11.27 -17.71 -19.98
N ARG A 330 12.30 -18.47 -19.58
CA ARG A 330 13.00 -19.34 -20.53
C ARG A 330 12.02 -20.45 -20.93
N GLU A 331 11.66 -20.52 -22.21
CA GLU A 331 11.01 -21.69 -22.78
C GLU A 331 11.89 -22.91 -22.44
N LYS A 332 11.27 -23.94 -21.87
CA LYS A 332 11.93 -25.23 -21.60
C LYS A 332 11.85 -26.12 -22.81
#